data_AF-A0A9P1CYD9-F1
#
_entry.id   AF-A0A9P1CYD9-F1
#
_cell.length_a   1.000
_cell.length_b   1.000
_cell.length_c   1.000
_cell.angle_alpha   90.00
_cell.angle_beta   90.00
_cell.angle_gamma   90.00
#
_symmetry.space_group_name_H-M   'P 1'
#
loop_
_entity.id
_entity.type
_entity.pdbx_description
1 polymer ?
#
loop_
_entity_poly.entity_id
_entity_poly.type
_entity_poly.pdbx_seq_one_letter_code
_entity_poly.pdbx_strand_id
1 'polypeptide(L)'
;MLLMYIAAVTGMELIKVDQELPVDHPYNAAASLCFRDTMDAILTLLQVFSFDSIGGIYRPLVKQNVFCFVYFVLAMLILSIALMNLVTAVMVNSSLDQASQDKEAKKAWEAARKAKQMESLKKM
;
A
#
# COMPACT_ATOMS: atom_id res chain seq x y z
N MET A 1 -0.16 6.50 -3.68
CA MET A 1 0.23 6.94 -5.04
C MET A 1 1.36 7.96 -5.02
N LEU A 2 1.24 9.12 -4.34
CA LEU A 2 2.32 10.12 -4.30
C LEU A 2 3.66 9.58 -3.77
N LEU A 3 3.64 8.84 -2.65
CA LEU A 3 4.85 8.23 -2.08
C LEU A 3 5.54 7.26 -3.05
N MET A 4 4.76 6.49 -3.80
CA MET A 4 5.28 5.55 -4.80
C MET A 4 5.91 6.29 -5.99
N TYR A 5 5.30 7.41 -6.41
CA TYR A 5 5.87 8.26 -7.46
C TYR A 5 7.20 8.89 -7.02
N ILE A 6 7.27 9.46 -5.81
CA ILE A 6 8.51 10.04 -5.26
C ILE A 6 9.60 8.97 -5.14
N ALA A 7 9.25 7.79 -4.62
CA ALA A 7 10.16 6.67 -4.56
C ALA A 7 10.63 6.24 -5.95
N ALA A 8 9.74 6.17 -6.95
CA ALA A 8 10.08 5.80 -8.32
C ALA A 8 11.12 6.76 -8.93
N VAL A 9 10.89 8.07 -8.82
CA VAL A 9 11.83 9.09 -9.31
C VAL A 9 13.17 9.01 -8.57
N THR A 10 13.14 8.84 -7.24
CA THR A 10 14.35 8.67 -6.44
C THR A 10 15.13 7.41 -6.85
N GLY A 11 14.42 6.31 -7.12
CA GLY A 11 15.01 5.05 -7.57
C GLY A 11 15.66 5.16 -8.94
N MET A 12 15.03 5.84 -9.90
CA MET A 12 15.62 6.09 -11.22
C MET A 12 16.89 6.95 -11.13
N GLU A 13 16.93 7.92 -10.22
CA GLU A 13 18.12 8.75 -10.02
C GLU A 13 19.26 7.99 -9.33
N LEU A 14 18.92 7.09 -8.40
CA LEU A 14 19.90 6.30 -7.65
C LEU A 14 20.43 5.09 -8.44
N ILE A 15 19.57 4.44 -9.21
CA ILE A 15 19.85 3.19 -9.92
C ILE A 15 19.97 3.51 -11.41
N LYS A 16 21.13 4.01 -11.80
CA LYS A 16 21.48 4.27 -13.20
C LYS A 16 22.32 3.14 -13.77
N VAL A 17 22.21 2.95 -15.08
CA VAL A 17 23.09 2.06 -15.85
C VAL A 17 24.52 2.54 -15.68
N ASP A 18 25.40 1.64 -15.23
CA ASP A 18 26.81 1.92 -15.04
C ASP A 18 27.53 1.70 -16.38
N GLN A 19 28.20 2.75 -16.88
CA GLN A 19 28.90 2.74 -18.16
C GLN A 19 30.22 1.95 -18.11
N GLU A 20 30.77 1.70 -16.92
CA GLU A 20 32.01 0.94 -16.75
C GLU A 20 31.76 -0.58 -16.78
N LEU A 21 30.51 -0.99 -16.51
CA LEU A 21 30.12 -2.39 -16.52
C LEU A 21 29.67 -2.84 -17.92
N PRO A 22 29.93 -4.10 -18.30
CA PRO A 22 29.38 -4.69 -19.51
C PRO A 22 27.85 -4.54 -19.57
N VAL A 23 27.31 -4.39 -20.77
CA VAL A 23 25.84 -4.28 -20.97
C VAL A 23 25.12 -5.52 -20.46
N ASP A 24 25.73 -6.69 -20.61
CA ASP A 24 25.21 -7.98 -20.13
C ASP A 24 25.39 -8.20 -18.62
N HIS A 25 25.97 -7.23 -17.90
CA HIS A 25 26.14 -7.36 -16.46
C HIS A 25 24.77 -7.38 -15.76
N PRO A 26 24.53 -8.29 -14.80
CA PRO A 26 23.22 -8.43 -14.13
C PRO A 26 22.69 -7.14 -13.51
N TYR A 27 23.58 -6.23 -13.08
CA TYR A 27 23.22 -4.90 -12.60
C TYR A 27 22.58 -4.03 -13.70
N ASN A 28 23.23 -3.93 -14.85
CA ASN A 28 22.77 -3.09 -15.97
C ASN A 28 21.49 -3.65 -16.59
N ALA A 29 21.36 -4.97 -16.66
CA ALA A 29 20.12 -5.63 -17.07
C ALA A 29 18.95 -5.30 -16.12
N ALA A 30 19.17 -5.39 -14.79
CA ALA A 30 18.14 -5.06 -13.81
C ALA A 30 17.79 -3.56 -13.81
N ALA A 31 18.79 -2.67 -13.86
CA ALA A 31 18.58 -1.22 -13.89
C ALA A 31 17.79 -0.77 -15.13
N SER A 32 18.15 -1.30 -16.32
CA SER A 32 17.50 -0.95 -17.57
C SER A 32 16.10 -1.57 -17.76
N LEU A 33 15.79 -2.68 -17.09
CA LEU A 33 14.46 -3.28 -17.14
C LEU A 33 13.52 -2.66 -16.12
N CYS A 34 14.01 -2.35 -14.91
CA CYS A 34 13.18 -1.97 -13.78
C CYS A 34 13.15 -0.47 -13.49
N PHE A 35 14.17 0.28 -13.91
CA PHE A 35 14.34 1.71 -13.56
C PHE A 35 14.62 2.59 -14.78
N ARG A 36 14.29 2.13 -15.99
CA ARG A 36 14.46 2.92 -17.22
C ARG A 36 13.48 4.08 -17.31
N ASP A 37 12.20 3.78 -17.15
CA ASP A 37 11.11 4.74 -17.25
C ASP A 37 10.30 4.77 -15.96
N THR A 38 9.57 5.86 -15.73
CA THR A 38 8.79 6.05 -14.49
C THR A 38 7.73 4.96 -14.30
N MET A 39 7.10 4.51 -15.40
CA MET A 39 6.13 3.42 -15.36
C MET A 39 6.77 2.11 -14.89
N ASP A 40 7.93 1.75 -15.42
CA ASP A 40 8.67 0.54 -15.03
C ASP A 40 9.13 0.61 -13.58
N ALA A 41 9.59 1.80 -13.13
CA ALA A 41 9.96 2.02 -11.74
C ALA A 41 8.75 1.89 -10.79
N ILE A 42 7.58 2.39 -11.19
CA ILE A 42 6.33 2.22 -10.43
C ILE A 42 5.91 0.75 -10.38
N LEU A 43 5.97 0.02 -11.50
CA LEU A 43 5.67 -1.41 -11.55
C LEU A 43 6.64 -2.21 -10.67
N THR A 44 7.93 -1.89 -10.73
CA THR A 44 8.97 -2.48 -9.88
C THR A 44 8.68 -2.20 -8.41
N LEU A 45 8.30 -0.98 -8.04
CA LEU A 45 7.96 -0.65 -6.65
C LEU A 45 6.66 -1.30 -6.19
N LEU A 46 5.70 -1.49 -7.09
CA LEU A 46 4.49 -2.26 -6.80
C LEU A 46 4.84 -3.73 -6.53
N GLN A 47 5.76 -4.29 -7.31
CA GLN A 47 6.28 -5.64 -7.14
C GLN A 47 7.06 -5.77 -5.81
N VAL A 48 7.90 -4.78 -5.48
CA VAL A 48 8.61 -4.67 -4.19
C VAL A 48 7.64 -4.62 -3.02
N PHE A 49 6.64 -3.76 -3.10
CA PHE A 49 5.60 -3.65 -2.08
C PHE A 49 4.78 -4.94 -1.92
N SER A 50 4.50 -5.64 -3.02
CA SER A 50 3.75 -6.90 -3.01
C SER A 50 4.60 -8.11 -2.62
N PHE A 51 5.91 -7.91 -2.37
CA PHE A 51 6.89 -8.97 -2.12
C PHE A 51 6.94 -10.05 -3.22
N ASP A 52 6.55 -9.71 -4.45
CA ASP A 52 6.47 -10.67 -5.55
C ASP A 52 7.81 -10.79 -6.28
N SER A 53 8.46 -11.95 -6.21
CA SER A 53 9.70 -12.25 -6.97
C SER A 53 10.82 -11.18 -6.85
N ILE A 54 10.84 -10.42 -5.76
CA ILE A 54 11.69 -9.23 -5.59
C ILE A 54 13.19 -9.54 -5.56
N GLY A 55 13.54 -10.80 -5.23
CA GLY A 55 14.92 -11.27 -5.16
C GLY A 55 15.65 -11.21 -6.50
N GLY A 56 14.94 -11.31 -7.62
CA GLY A 56 15.53 -11.15 -8.96
C GLY A 56 16.01 -9.73 -9.23
N ILE A 57 15.42 -8.73 -8.56
CA ILE A 57 15.64 -7.31 -8.83
C ILE A 57 16.67 -6.72 -7.87
N TYR A 58 16.44 -6.79 -6.55
CA TYR A 58 17.34 -6.10 -5.62
C TYR A 58 18.70 -6.80 -5.47
N ARG A 59 18.81 -8.12 -5.66
CA ARG A 59 20.08 -8.85 -5.48
C ARG A 59 21.20 -8.36 -6.41
N PRO A 60 21.02 -8.28 -7.74
CA PRO A 60 22.06 -7.75 -8.63
C PRO A 60 22.37 -6.28 -8.34
N LEU A 61 21.37 -5.49 -7.94
CA LEU A 61 21.51 -4.07 -7.63
C LEU A 61 22.33 -3.83 -6.35
N VAL A 62 22.00 -4.55 -5.27
CA VAL A 62 22.65 -4.44 -3.96
C VAL A 62 24.08 -4.98 -3.99
N LYS A 63 24.34 -6.03 -4.79
CA LYS A 63 25.70 -6.59 -4.91
C LYS A 63 26.70 -5.59 -5.49
N GLN A 64 26.25 -4.74 -6.42
CA GLN A 64 27.10 -3.70 -7.01
C GLN A 64 27.14 -2.45 -6.13
N ASN A 65 25.99 -2.03 -5.60
CA ASN A 65 25.88 -0.80 -4.84
C ASN A 65 25.10 -1.02 -3.54
N VAL A 66 25.83 -0.98 -2.41
CA VAL A 66 25.24 -1.16 -1.07
C VAL A 66 24.25 -0.04 -0.72
N PHE A 67 24.34 1.15 -1.32
CA PHE A 67 23.34 2.20 -1.11
C PHE A 67 21.95 1.80 -1.65
N CYS A 68 21.89 0.94 -2.67
CA CYS A 68 20.62 0.39 -3.15
C CYS A 68 19.93 -0.45 -2.06
N PHE A 69 20.68 -1.09 -1.17
CA PHE A 69 20.10 -1.87 -0.07
C PHE A 69 19.29 -0.98 0.86
N VAL A 70 19.88 0.15 1.27
CA VAL A 70 19.21 1.12 2.14
C VAL A 70 17.96 1.67 1.46
N TYR A 71 18.04 1.98 0.16
CA TYR A 71 16.89 2.43 -0.62
C TYR A 71 15.75 1.40 -0.62
N PHE A 72 16.01 0.13 -0.96
CA PHE A 72 14.96 -0.89 -1.00
C PHE A 72 14.36 -1.17 0.38
N VAL A 73 15.18 -1.19 1.44
CA VAL A 73 14.69 -1.38 2.82
C VAL A 73 13.78 -0.22 3.24
N LEU A 74 14.21 1.03 3.01
CA LEU A 74 13.40 2.20 3.32
C LEU A 74 12.10 2.24 2.51
N ALA A 75 12.17 1.95 1.20
CA ALA A 75 11.01 1.90 0.33
C ALA A 75 9.99 0.84 0.81
N MET A 76 10.45 -0.37 1.16
CA MET A 76 9.60 -1.42 1.70
C MET A 76 8.93 -0.98 3.00
N LEU A 77 9.70 -0.47 3.97
CA LEU A 77 9.15 -0.06 5.27
C LEU A 77 8.14 1.09 5.13
N ILE A 78 8.49 2.14 4.39
CA ILE A 78 7.63 3.31 4.23
C ILE A 78 6.35 2.95 3.47
N LEU A 79 6.45 2.20 2.37
CA LEU A 79 5.28 1.81 1.58
C LEU A 79 4.36 0.86 2.37
N SER A 80 4.92 -0.12 3.09
CA SER A 80 4.13 -1.04 3.92
C SER A 80 3.43 -0.33 5.07
N ILE A 81 4.12 0.53 5.82
CA ILE A 81 3.52 1.28 6.95
C ILE A 81 2.44 2.24 6.44
N ALA A 82 2.73 2.98 5.37
CA ALA A 82 1.76 3.92 4.79
C ALA A 82 0.49 3.20 4.33
N LEU A 83 0.61 2.03 3.70
CA LEU A 83 -0.56 1.27 3.27
C LEU A 83 -1.31 0.68 4.47
N MET A 84 -0.61 0.10 5.45
CA MET A 84 -1.26 -0.42 6.67
C MET A 84 -2.08 0.67 7.35
N ASN A 85 -1.51 1.87 7.50
CA ASN A 85 -2.24 3.00 8.11
C ASN A 85 -3.46 3.42 7.29
N LEU A 86 -3.38 3.43 5.96
CA LEU A 86 -4.52 3.74 5.10
C LEU A 86 -5.63 2.69 5.23
N VAL A 87 -5.27 1.40 5.15
CA VAL A 87 -6.23 0.30 5.27
C VAL A 87 -6.88 0.28 6.65
N THR A 88 -6.09 0.48 7.70
CA THR A 88 -6.59 0.58 9.07
C THR A 88 -7.55 1.77 9.23
N ALA A 89 -7.20 2.95 8.69
CA ALA A 89 -8.09 4.11 8.76
C ALA A 89 -9.44 3.85 8.06
N VAL A 90 -9.42 3.24 6.86
CA VAL A 90 -10.63 2.87 6.13
C VAL A 90 -11.46 1.84 6.89
N MET A 91 -10.81 0.81 7.46
CA MET A 91 -11.48 -0.24 8.23
C MET A 91 -12.14 0.31 9.50
N VAL A 92 -11.44 1.19 10.23
CA VAL A 92 -11.97 1.84 11.43
C VAL A 92 -13.15 2.74 11.07
N ASN A 93 -13.04 3.54 10.01
CA ASN A 93 -14.14 4.41 9.58
C ASN A 93 -15.38 3.60 9.22
N SER A 94 -15.23 2.54 8.44
CA SER A 94 -16.33 1.62 8.08
C SER A 94 -16.97 0.98 9.31
N SER A 95 -16.16 0.56 10.28
CA SER A 95 -16.65 -0.06 11.53
C SER A 95 -17.43 0.93 12.40
N LEU A 96 -16.98 2.19 12.47
CA LEU A 96 -17.68 3.26 13.20
C LEU A 96 -19.00 3.63 12.51
N ASP A 97 -19.00 3.76 11.19
CA ASP A 97 -20.20 4.03 10.39
C ASP A 97 -21.23 2.92 10.57
N GLN A 98 -20.82 1.66 10.53
CA GLN A 98 -21.69 0.51 10.76
C GLN A 98 -22.26 0.49 12.20
N ALA A 99 -21.42 0.75 13.20
CA ALA A 99 -21.86 0.82 14.60
C ALA A 99 -22.88 1.95 14.84
N SER A 100 -22.74 3.08 14.12
CA SER A 100 -23.70 4.19 14.19
C SER A 100 -25.06 3.79 13.63
N GLN A 101 -25.08 3.13 12.46
CA GLN A 101 -26.29 2.65 11.81
C GLN A 101 -27.03 1.60 12.65
N ASP A 102 -26.31 0.65 13.24
CA ASP A 102 -26.88 -0.36 14.14
C ASP A 102 -27.52 0.27 15.38
N LYS A 103 -26.91 1.32 15.94
CA LYS A 103 -27.46 2.05 17.10
C LYS A 103 -28.75 2.78 16.74
N GLU A 104 -28.83 3.38 15.56
CA GLU A 104 -30.05 4.05 15.08
C GLU A 104 -31.16 3.05 14.78
N ALA A 105 -30.85 1.95 14.09
CA ALA A 105 -31.80 0.87 13.81
C ALA A 105 -32.36 0.27 15.10
N LYS A 106 -31.51 0.03 16.11
CA LYS A 106 -31.94 -0.48 17.41
C LYS A 106 -32.87 0.50 18.13
N LYS A 107 -32.55 1.80 18.13
CA LYS A 107 -33.42 2.84 18.71
C LYS A 107 -34.78 2.90 18.00
N ALA A 108 -34.80 2.86 16.67
CA ALA A 108 -36.03 2.87 15.89
C ALA A 108 -36.90 1.63 16.18
N TRP A 109 -36.27 0.45 16.29
CA TRP A 109 -36.96 -0.79 16.64
C TRP A 109 -37.54 -0.76 18.06
N GLU A 110 -36.77 -0.27 19.04
CA GLU A 110 -37.25 -0.10 20.42
C GLU A 110 -38.40 0.91 20.51
N ALA A 111 -38.34 2.02 19.77
CA ALA A 111 -39.42 3.02 19.71
C ALA A 111 -40.70 2.43 19.08
N ALA A 112 -40.58 1.70 17.98
CA ALA A 112 -41.70 1.02 17.32
C ALA A 112 -42.33 -0.04 18.23
N ARG A 113 -41.51 -0.80 18.97
CA ARG A 113 -42.00 -1.80 19.94
C ARG A 113 -42.77 -1.15 21.09
N LYS A 114 -42.24 -0.07 21.67
CA LYS A 114 -42.94 0.68 22.74
C LYS A 114 -44.28 1.25 22.25
N ALA A 115 -44.31 1.81 21.04
CA ALA A 115 -45.55 2.33 20.44
C ALA A 115 -46.62 1.23 20.28
N LYS A 116 -46.25 0.04 19.78
CA LYS A 116 -47.16 -1.11 19.68
C LYS A 116 -47.68 -1.57 21.03
N GLN A 117 -46.84 -1.62 22.07
CA GLN A 117 -47.26 -2.01 23.42
C GLN A 117 -48.24 -1.01 24.05
N MET A 118 -48.03 0.30 23.84
CA MET A 118 -48.99 1.31 24.30
C MET A 118 -50.35 1.19 23.59
N GLU A 119 -50.37 0.84 22.30
CA GLU A 119 -51.62 0.65 21.56
C GLU A 119 -52.41 -0.58 22.06
N SER A 120 -51.74 -1.69 22.40
CA SER A 120 -52.40 -2.87 22.95
C SER A 120 -52.99 -2.64 24.34
N LEU A 121 -52.35 -1.80 25.17
CA LEU A 121 -52.85 -1.46 26.51
C LEU A 121 -54.09 -0.56 26.48
N LYS A 122 -54.28 0.25 25.42
CA LYS A 122 -55.47 1.09 25.25
C LYS A 122 -56.70 0.31 24.77
N LYS A 123 -56.54 -0.92 24.28
CA LYS A 123 -57.62 -1.77 23.75
C LYS A 123 -58.17 -2.77 24.79
N MET A 124 -57.56 -2.84 25.98
CA MET A 124 -58.10 -3.54 27.17
C MET A 124 -58.83 -2.55 28.06
#